data_AF-D2BEP0-F1
#
_entry.id   AF-D2BEP0-F1
#
_cell.length_a   1.000
_cell.length_b   1.000
_cell.length_c   1.000
_cell.angle_alpha   90.00
_cell.angle_beta   90.00
_cell.angle_gamma   90.00
#
_symmetry.space_group_name_H-M   'P 1'
#
loop_
_entity.id
_entity.type
_entity.pdbx_description
1 polymer ?
#
loop_
_entity_poly.entity_id
_entity_poly.type
_entity_poly.pdbx_seq_one_letter_code
_entity_poly.pdbx_strand_id
1 'polypeptide(L)'
;MSLAAAPGTGSTSTSPTAATLWRGGRGILLVALIVVAGAVIGVLLSGSGGGRPLDPADTSPSGGRALAQLLRAHGVQVTRVTSVAEAEAAGSGDRTLLLSDTSFLGEEEARRLGAIPADLLVVGVQPHQELITPGVRPAEEARARSREPRCELRAATRAGSAYLGGSALTAPSGATGCYPADGRPTLVSYTDEGRTVTVTGDGQFMSNLRLAEDGNAALAMNLAGARPALVWLVAPETAARASGEQGFYDLIPGGVRWAVVQLAVAVLLLALWRGRRLGPVVAERLPVVVRAAETVEGRGRLYRARRARDRAAVALRTSFVDRVTPRLGLPSAAGPDAKVEAIAERTGQARLHVGAALYGPPPADEAGLVALAAYLDMLERQVKES
;
A
#
# COMPACT_ATOMS: atom_id res chain seq x y z
N MET A 1 -63.21 -23.21 30.68
CA MET A 1 -62.75 -21.82 30.45
C MET A 1 -61.25 -21.79 30.74
N SER A 2 -60.42 -21.95 29.71
CA SER A 2 -58.96 -21.90 29.81
C SER A 2 -58.44 -21.32 28.49
N LEU A 3 -57.88 -20.11 28.57
CA LEU A 3 -57.36 -19.36 27.42
C LEU A 3 -55.99 -19.92 27.03
N ALA A 4 -55.88 -20.47 25.82
CA ALA A 4 -54.60 -20.87 25.23
C ALA A 4 -53.91 -19.65 24.59
N ALA A 5 -52.67 -19.42 25.00
CA ALA A 5 -51.81 -18.34 24.52
C ALA A 5 -51.40 -18.52 23.04
N ALA A 6 -51.40 -17.41 22.29
CA ALA A 6 -50.97 -17.35 20.90
C ALA A 6 -49.44 -17.49 20.77
N PRO A 7 -48.91 -18.14 19.71
CA PRO A 7 -47.47 -18.25 19.49
C PRO A 7 -46.88 -16.90 19.05
N GLY A 8 -45.77 -16.52 19.69
CA GLY A 8 -45.07 -15.26 19.46
C GLY A 8 -44.53 -15.11 18.04
N THR A 9 -44.66 -13.91 17.49
CA THR A 9 -43.99 -13.46 16.26
C THR A 9 -42.48 -13.51 16.44
N GLY A 10 -41.82 -14.35 15.65
CA GLY A 10 -40.35 -14.43 15.61
C GLY A 10 -39.74 -13.13 15.11
N SER A 11 -38.98 -12.48 15.98
CA SER A 11 -38.13 -11.32 15.66
C SER A 11 -37.04 -11.76 14.67
N THR A 12 -37.13 -11.34 13.42
CA THR A 12 -36.03 -11.57 12.46
C THR A 12 -34.98 -10.48 12.69
N SER A 13 -33.79 -10.90 13.13
CA SER A 13 -32.64 -10.01 13.32
C SER A 13 -32.22 -9.40 11.98
N THR A 14 -32.23 -8.07 11.89
CA THR A 14 -31.74 -7.29 10.73
C THR A 14 -30.26 -6.93 10.85
N SER A 15 -29.53 -7.54 11.79
CA SER A 15 -28.10 -7.28 11.95
C SER A 15 -27.33 -7.76 10.72
N PRO A 16 -26.57 -6.90 10.02
CA PRO A 16 -25.73 -7.35 8.91
C PRO A 16 -24.69 -8.34 9.46
N THR A 17 -24.71 -9.57 8.95
CA THR A 17 -23.70 -10.59 9.28
C THR A 17 -22.29 -10.09 8.97
N ALA A 18 -21.31 -10.47 9.80
CA ALA A 18 -19.90 -10.10 9.64
C ALA A 18 -19.35 -10.42 8.23
N ALA A 19 -19.87 -11.48 7.59
CA ALA A 19 -19.53 -11.86 6.21
C ALA A 19 -19.92 -10.82 5.14
N THR A 20 -20.96 -10.00 5.36
CA THR A 20 -21.39 -8.95 4.43
C THR A 20 -20.51 -7.70 4.55
N LEU A 21 -20.09 -7.36 5.77
CA LEU A 21 -19.11 -6.31 6.04
C LEU A 21 -17.73 -6.66 5.48
N TRP A 22 -17.33 -7.93 5.57
CA TRP A 22 -16.05 -8.42 5.06
C TRP A 22 -15.94 -8.34 3.53
N ARG A 23 -17.03 -8.58 2.79
CA ARG A 23 -17.03 -8.45 1.31
C ARG A 23 -16.96 -6.99 0.84
N GLY A 24 -17.57 -6.06 1.58
CA GLY A 24 -17.47 -4.62 1.31
C GLY A 24 -16.11 -4.00 1.71
N GLY A 25 -15.47 -4.54 2.76
CA GLY A 25 -14.19 -4.03 3.27
C GLY A 25 -12.95 -4.46 2.50
N ARG A 26 -13.01 -5.54 1.69
CA ARG A 26 -11.85 -6.06 0.94
C ARG A 26 -11.27 -5.07 -0.07
N GLY A 27 -12.12 -4.28 -0.73
CA GLY A 27 -11.67 -3.23 -1.65
C GLY A 27 -10.92 -2.11 -0.92
N ILE A 28 -11.43 -1.70 0.24
CA ILE A 28 -10.81 -0.68 1.09
C ILE A 28 -9.47 -1.18 1.63
N LEU A 29 -9.42 -2.44 2.07
CA LEU A 29 -8.20 -3.06 2.58
C LEU A 29 -7.12 -3.18 1.49
N LEU A 30 -7.51 -3.54 0.26
CA LEU A 30 -6.59 -3.61 -0.88
C LEU A 30 -6.02 -2.23 -1.24
N VAL A 31 -6.86 -1.19 -1.31
CA VAL A 31 -6.41 0.18 -1.58
C VAL A 31 -5.49 0.69 -0.46
N ALA A 32 -5.86 0.46 0.80
CA ALA A 32 -5.02 0.80 1.94
C ALA A 32 -3.66 0.07 1.87
N LEU A 33 -3.66 -1.22 1.52
CA LEU A 33 -2.43 -2.00 1.35
C LEU A 33 -1.56 -1.44 0.20
N ILE A 34 -2.15 -1.04 -0.92
CA ILE A 34 -1.43 -0.44 -2.06
C ILE A 34 -0.83 0.92 -1.67
N VAL A 35 -1.58 1.75 -0.94
CA VAL A 35 -1.07 3.05 -0.44
C VAL A 35 0.06 2.84 0.55
N VAL A 36 -0.09 1.91 1.50
CA VAL A 36 0.98 1.55 2.45
C VAL A 36 2.19 0.99 1.72
N ALA A 37 1.99 0.08 0.76
CA ALA A 37 3.08 -0.46 -0.05
C ALA A 37 3.77 0.64 -0.87
N GLY A 38 3.00 1.56 -1.48
CA GLY A 38 3.54 2.71 -2.22
C GLY A 38 4.31 3.67 -1.33
N ALA A 39 3.85 3.91 -0.10
CA ALA A 39 4.54 4.73 0.89
C ALA A 39 5.82 4.04 1.39
N VAL A 40 5.76 2.74 1.69
CA VAL A 40 6.93 1.92 2.11
C VAL A 40 7.96 1.86 0.99
N ILE A 41 7.54 1.59 -0.25
CA ILE A 41 8.40 1.61 -1.44
C ILE A 41 8.95 3.02 -1.65
N GLY A 42 8.13 4.06 -1.49
CA GLY A 42 8.55 5.45 -1.56
C GLY A 42 9.63 5.80 -0.53
N VAL A 43 9.52 5.31 0.70
CA VAL A 43 10.53 5.47 1.75
C VAL A 43 11.78 4.63 1.47
N LEU A 44 11.62 3.40 0.99
CA LEU A 44 12.75 2.52 0.63
C LEU A 44 13.53 3.04 -0.59
N LEU A 45 12.85 3.67 -1.55
CA LEU A 45 13.46 4.27 -2.74
C LEU A 45 13.92 5.71 -2.51
N SER A 46 13.28 6.45 -1.62
CA SER A 46 13.78 7.75 -1.14
C SER A 46 14.88 7.48 -0.13
N GLY A 47 16.07 7.11 -0.62
CA GLY A 47 17.28 6.93 0.18
C GLY A 47 17.79 8.24 0.78
N SER A 48 16.98 8.93 1.58
CA SER A 48 17.31 10.17 2.28
C SER A 48 17.51 9.91 3.77
N GLY A 49 18.43 9.01 4.12
CA GLY A 49 18.82 8.76 5.49
C GLY A 49 20.01 7.82 5.59
N GLY A 50 21.22 8.36 5.68
CA GLY A 50 22.37 7.63 6.24
C GLY A 50 23.71 7.72 5.51
N GLY A 51 23.83 8.48 4.42
CA GLY A 51 25.12 8.68 3.74
C GLY A 51 25.75 10.03 4.07
N ARG A 52 27.05 10.06 4.30
CA ARG A 52 27.88 11.27 4.40
C ARG A 52 28.32 11.66 2.98
N PRO A 53 27.75 12.73 2.40
CA PRO A 53 28.00 13.08 1.00
C PRO A 53 29.49 13.26 0.74
N LEU A 54 29.97 12.57 -0.29
CA LEU A 54 31.37 12.59 -0.72
C LEU A 54 32.41 12.25 0.36
N ASP A 55 32.02 11.60 1.46
CA ASP A 55 33.01 11.15 2.43
C ASP A 55 33.80 9.94 1.87
N PRO A 56 35.14 9.97 1.83
CA PRO A 56 35.97 8.88 1.30
C PRO A 56 35.91 7.57 2.13
N ALA A 57 35.31 7.61 3.31
CA ALA A 57 35.03 6.43 4.14
C ALA A 57 33.59 5.92 3.98
N ASP A 58 32.72 6.62 3.24
CA ASP A 58 31.30 6.28 3.10
C ASP A 58 31.00 5.51 1.80
N THR A 59 30.36 4.35 1.95
CA THR A 59 30.02 3.41 0.88
C THR A 59 28.60 3.58 0.33
N SER A 60 27.80 4.47 0.91
CA SER A 60 26.46 4.79 0.43
C SER A 60 26.50 5.41 -0.97
N PRO A 61 25.37 5.44 -1.70
CA PRO A 61 25.31 6.05 -3.03
C PRO A 61 25.85 7.50 -3.10
N SER A 62 25.65 8.30 -2.05
CA SER A 62 26.12 9.68 -1.99
C SER A 62 27.56 9.84 -1.51
N GLY A 63 28.20 8.78 -0.97
CA GLY A 63 29.57 8.79 -0.45
C GLY A 63 30.66 8.89 -1.53
N GLY A 64 31.92 9.02 -1.10
CA GLY A 64 33.10 9.19 -1.97
C GLY A 64 34.08 8.00 -1.96
N ARG A 65 33.73 6.87 -1.32
CA ARG A 65 34.63 5.71 -1.15
C ARG A 65 35.19 5.16 -2.45
N ALA A 66 34.39 5.07 -3.51
CA ALA A 66 34.81 4.54 -4.80
C ALA A 66 35.91 5.40 -5.42
N LEU A 67 35.73 6.73 -5.44
CA LEU A 67 36.75 7.67 -5.92
C LEU A 67 38.01 7.57 -5.08
N ALA A 68 37.88 7.52 -3.75
CA ALA A 68 39.03 7.37 -2.85
C ALA A 68 39.82 6.08 -3.09
N GLN A 69 39.17 4.97 -3.47
CA GLN A 69 39.85 3.73 -3.83
C GLN A 69 40.53 3.82 -5.20
N LEU A 70 39.88 4.42 -6.20
CA LEU A 70 40.49 4.64 -7.52
C LEU A 70 41.73 5.52 -7.43
N LEU A 71 41.67 6.62 -6.68
CA LEU A 71 42.81 7.51 -6.44
C LEU A 71 43.99 6.76 -5.81
N ARG A 72 43.74 5.98 -4.75
CA ARG A 72 44.77 5.15 -4.11
C ARG A 72 45.36 4.10 -5.06
N ALA A 73 44.51 3.46 -5.87
CA ALA A 73 44.97 2.51 -6.89
C ALA A 73 45.85 3.16 -7.96
N HIS A 74 45.70 4.47 -8.20
CA HIS A 74 46.54 5.28 -9.10
C HIS A 74 47.70 5.99 -8.37
N GLY A 75 48.03 5.57 -7.14
CA GLY A 75 49.19 6.07 -6.40
C GLY A 75 48.98 7.40 -5.67
N VAL A 76 47.76 7.93 -5.62
CA VAL A 76 47.44 9.15 -4.86
C VAL A 76 47.22 8.81 -3.39
N GLN A 77 47.92 9.49 -2.49
CA GLN A 77 47.74 9.35 -1.04
C GLN A 77 46.50 10.12 -0.59
N VAL A 78 45.43 9.42 -0.21
CA VAL A 78 44.15 10.04 0.20
C VAL A 78 44.01 10.04 1.72
N THR A 79 44.06 11.22 2.33
CA THR A 79 43.90 11.47 3.76
C THR A 79 42.57 12.16 4.03
N ARG A 80 41.68 11.51 4.80
CA ARG A 80 40.43 12.12 5.27
C ARG A 80 40.72 12.97 6.50
N VAL A 81 40.25 14.21 6.49
CA VAL A 81 40.32 15.13 7.65
C VAL A 81 38.94 15.70 7.94
N THR A 82 38.71 16.08 9.19
CA THR A 82 37.40 16.55 9.68
C THR A 82 37.44 17.92 10.34
N SER A 83 38.62 18.55 10.37
CA SER A 83 38.81 19.90 10.90
C SER A 83 39.85 20.68 10.10
N VAL A 84 39.80 22.01 10.21
CA VAL A 84 40.80 22.89 9.57
C VAL A 84 42.19 22.65 10.17
N ALA A 85 42.29 22.41 11.48
CA ALA A 85 43.58 22.13 12.13
C ALA A 85 44.23 20.83 11.60
N GLU A 86 43.45 19.78 11.34
CA GLU A 86 43.95 18.57 10.69
C GLU A 86 44.38 18.81 9.24
N ALA A 87 43.64 19.65 8.50
CA ALA A 87 44.00 20.04 7.14
C ALA A 87 45.32 20.85 7.11
N GLU A 88 45.52 21.77 8.04
CA GLU A 88 46.76 22.54 8.22
C GLU A 88 47.93 21.61 8.61
N ALA A 89 47.70 20.68 9.53
CA ALA A 89 48.71 19.72 9.99
C ALA A 89 49.13 18.72 8.90
N ALA A 90 48.25 18.39 7.96
CA ALA A 90 48.59 17.59 6.79
C ALA A 90 49.60 18.31 5.85
N GLY A 91 49.83 19.62 6.05
CA GLY A 91 50.93 20.42 5.53
C GLY A 91 50.65 21.15 4.21
N SER A 92 51.64 21.89 3.70
CA SER A 92 51.67 22.57 2.38
C SER A 92 52.64 21.96 1.35
N GLY A 93 52.44 22.19 0.05
CA GLY A 93 53.30 21.65 -1.03
C GLY A 93 52.54 20.97 -2.17
N ASP A 94 53.10 19.89 -2.74
CA ASP A 94 52.56 19.16 -3.91
C ASP A 94 51.36 18.27 -3.54
N ARG A 95 50.31 18.88 -2.98
CA ARG A 95 49.08 18.22 -2.57
C ARG A 95 47.85 19.05 -2.96
N THR A 96 46.73 18.37 -3.09
CA THR A 96 45.41 18.98 -3.33
C THR A 96 44.57 18.89 -2.06
N LEU A 97 43.92 19.99 -1.70
CA LEU A 97 42.92 20.06 -0.64
C LEU A 97 41.52 20.05 -1.29
N LEU A 98 40.75 19.00 -1.06
CA LEU A 98 39.39 18.84 -1.55
C LEU A 98 38.40 19.17 -0.43
N LEU A 99 37.52 20.14 -0.70
CA LEU A 99 36.46 20.56 0.20
C LEU A 99 35.11 20.08 -0.32
N SER A 100 34.54 19.05 0.31
CA SER A 100 33.23 18.50 -0.09
C SER A 100 32.06 19.06 0.71
N ASP A 101 32.30 19.48 1.94
CA ASP A 101 31.30 20.10 2.81
C ASP A 101 32.03 20.96 3.85
N THR A 102 31.75 22.27 3.87
CA THR A 102 32.25 23.20 4.90
C THR A 102 31.12 23.90 5.64
N SER A 103 29.91 23.33 5.65
CA SER A 103 28.72 23.86 6.35
C SER A 103 28.92 24.09 7.84
N PHE A 104 29.89 23.39 8.45
CA PHE A 104 30.21 23.45 9.86
C PHE A 104 31.28 24.49 10.23
N LEU A 105 31.88 25.15 9.25
CA LEU A 105 32.97 26.10 9.48
C LEU A 105 32.45 27.50 9.77
N GLY A 106 33.04 28.14 10.78
CA GLY A 106 32.90 29.58 10.98
C GLY A 106 33.75 30.41 10.01
N GLU A 107 33.54 31.72 10.00
CA GLU A 107 34.25 32.65 9.10
C GLU A 107 35.78 32.60 9.27
N GLU A 108 36.26 32.57 10.51
CA GLU A 108 37.70 32.50 10.82
C GLU A 108 38.33 31.20 10.31
N GLU A 109 37.60 30.09 10.43
CA GLU A 109 38.04 28.78 9.95
C GLU A 109 38.09 28.73 8.43
N ALA A 110 37.10 29.30 7.74
CA ALA A 110 37.10 29.44 6.29
C ALA A 110 38.28 30.30 5.80
N ARG A 111 38.62 31.39 6.50
CA ARG A 111 39.76 32.24 6.16
C ARG A 111 41.10 31.50 6.30
N ARG A 112 41.27 30.76 7.40
CA ARG A 112 42.46 29.91 7.60
C ARG A 112 42.57 28.83 6.53
N LEU A 113 41.45 28.19 6.19
CA LEU A 113 41.39 27.16 5.15
C LEU A 113 41.79 27.72 3.77
N GLY A 114 41.31 28.92 3.42
CA GLY A 114 41.68 29.61 2.17
C GLY A 114 43.15 29.98 2.07
N ALA A 115 43.82 30.19 3.20
CA ALA A 115 45.24 30.56 3.29
C ALA A 115 46.22 29.37 3.24
N ILE A 116 45.73 28.12 3.21
CA ILE A 116 46.60 26.94 3.13
C ILE A 116 47.29 26.91 1.75
N PRO A 117 48.64 26.89 1.68
CA PRO A 117 49.37 26.89 0.40
C PRO A 117 49.38 25.48 -0.23
N ALA A 118 48.24 25.10 -0.79
CA ALA A 118 48.00 23.87 -1.55
C ALA A 118 47.03 24.14 -2.70
N ASP A 119 47.04 23.29 -3.72
CA ASP A 119 46.00 23.36 -4.77
C ASP A 119 44.64 23.06 -4.13
N LEU A 120 43.61 23.80 -4.52
CA LEU A 120 42.31 23.77 -3.88
C LEU A 120 41.25 23.27 -4.85
N LEU A 121 40.47 22.27 -4.43
CA LEU A 121 39.31 21.75 -5.16
C LEU A 121 38.06 21.90 -4.28
N VAL A 122 37.24 22.89 -4.56
CA VAL A 122 35.99 23.15 -3.83
C VAL A 122 34.82 22.59 -4.60
N VAL A 123 34.05 21.74 -3.94
CA VAL A 123 32.94 21.02 -4.55
C VAL A 123 31.62 21.57 -4.04
N GLY A 124 30.79 22.10 -4.93
CA GLY A 124 29.55 22.76 -4.57
C GLY A 124 29.75 24.17 -4.00
N VAL A 125 28.62 24.81 -3.70
CA VAL A 125 28.59 26.13 -3.05
C VAL A 125 28.82 25.94 -1.55
N GLN A 126 29.77 26.70 -1.01
CA GLN A 126 30.18 26.61 0.39
C GLN A 126 29.79 27.89 1.16
N PRO A 127 29.53 27.81 2.47
CA PRO A 127 29.49 29.01 3.29
C PRO A 127 30.84 29.72 3.24
N HIS A 128 30.82 31.05 3.31
CA HIS A 128 32.04 31.87 3.27
C HIS A 128 32.92 31.62 2.02
N GLN A 129 32.33 31.20 0.91
CA GLN A 129 33.05 30.82 -0.32
C GLN A 129 34.05 31.88 -0.80
N GLU A 130 33.74 33.17 -0.68
CA GLU A 130 34.64 34.25 -1.11
C GLU A 130 35.93 34.33 -0.28
N LEU A 131 35.93 33.82 0.96
CA LEU A 131 37.13 33.70 1.79
C LEU A 131 38.01 32.51 1.41
N ILE A 132 37.42 31.48 0.79
CA ILE A 132 38.13 30.25 0.41
C ILE A 132 38.59 30.33 -1.06
N THR A 133 37.73 30.85 -1.94
CA THR A 133 37.94 30.97 -3.39
C THR A 133 37.63 32.39 -3.87
N PRO A 134 38.55 33.36 -3.69
CA PRO A 134 38.32 34.75 -4.07
C PRO A 134 37.98 34.90 -5.56
N GLY A 135 36.92 35.67 -5.86
CA GLY A 135 36.49 35.96 -7.24
C GLY A 135 35.52 34.94 -7.85
N VAL A 136 35.23 33.82 -7.17
CA VAL A 136 34.19 32.87 -7.58
C VAL A 136 32.96 33.04 -6.70
N ARG A 137 31.79 33.27 -7.32
CA ARG A 137 30.51 33.38 -6.61
C ARG A 137 29.47 32.48 -7.26
N PRO A 138 28.55 31.91 -6.46
CA PRO A 138 27.39 31.22 -7.01
C PRO A 138 26.51 32.20 -7.80
N ALA A 139 25.96 31.71 -8.89
CA ALA A 139 24.97 32.41 -9.72
C ALA A 139 23.67 31.58 -9.72
N GLU A 140 22.96 31.57 -10.84
CA GLU A 140 21.70 30.84 -10.99
C GLU A 140 21.87 29.33 -10.84
N GLU A 141 20.79 28.65 -10.44
CA GLU A 141 20.76 27.21 -10.31
C GLU A 141 20.87 26.55 -11.70
N ALA A 142 21.86 25.69 -11.86
CA ALA A 142 22.11 24.93 -13.06
C ALA A 142 21.52 23.53 -12.93
N ARG A 143 20.52 23.19 -13.75
CA ARG A 143 19.93 21.85 -13.76
C ARG A 143 20.99 20.77 -13.94
N ALA A 144 21.05 19.78 -13.07
CA ALA A 144 22.04 18.71 -13.19
C ALA A 144 21.77 17.80 -14.41
N ARG A 145 22.78 17.61 -15.26
CA ARG A 145 22.76 16.75 -16.46
C ARG A 145 24.17 16.62 -17.06
N SER A 146 24.37 15.61 -17.89
CA SER A 146 25.59 15.44 -18.69
C SER A 146 25.78 16.58 -19.68
N ARG A 147 26.99 17.16 -19.70
CA ARG A 147 27.38 18.32 -20.51
C ARG A 147 28.77 18.12 -21.08
N GLU A 148 29.01 18.66 -22.26
CA GLU A 148 30.34 18.78 -22.84
C GLU A 148 31.17 19.88 -22.15
N PRO A 149 32.50 19.73 -22.04
CA PRO A 149 33.36 20.62 -21.26
C PRO A 149 33.47 22.03 -21.84
N ARG A 150 33.46 22.17 -23.17
CA ARG A 150 33.50 23.45 -23.91
C ARG A 150 34.54 24.46 -23.38
N CYS A 151 35.73 23.97 -23.04
CA CYS A 151 36.85 24.74 -22.52
C CYS A 151 38.18 24.06 -22.86
N GLU A 152 39.31 24.70 -22.56
CA GLU A 152 40.65 24.15 -22.83
C GLU A 152 41.29 23.45 -21.61
N LEU A 153 40.58 23.38 -20.48
CA LEU A 153 41.10 22.70 -19.30
C LEU A 153 41.33 21.22 -19.61
N ARG A 154 42.59 20.78 -19.54
CA ARG A 154 43.00 19.39 -19.86
C ARG A 154 42.24 18.34 -19.06
N ALA A 155 41.98 18.61 -17.78
CA ALA A 155 41.23 17.71 -16.92
C ALA A 155 39.80 17.46 -17.42
N ALA A 156 39.15 18.51 -17.94
CA ALA A 156 37.79 18.46 -18.46
C ALA A 156 37.72 17.91 -19.89
N THR A 157 38.62 18.35 -20.77
CA THR A 157 38.67 17.85 -22.17
C THR A 157 38.99 16.37 -22.27
N ARG A 158 39.87 15.83 -21.40
CA ARG A 158 40.13 14.38 -21.33
C ARG A 158 38.99 13.57 -20.75
N ALA A 159 38.15 14.19 -19.91
CA ALA A 159 36.97 13.54 -19.37
C ALA A 159 35.83 13.48 -20.40
N GLY A 160 35.72 14.49 -21.26
CA GLY A 160 34.61 14.61 -22.21
C GLY A 160 33.33 15.01 -21.49
N SER A 161 32.19 14.46 -21.92
CA SER A 161 30.91 14.70 -21.27
C SER A 161 30.94 14.26 -19.81
N ALA A 162 30.49 15.12 -18.88
CA ALA A 162 30.35 14.79 -17.47
C ALA A 162 29.07 15.40 -16.91
N TYR A 163 28.51 14.79 -15.87
CA TYR A 163 27.28 15.26 -15.27
C TYR A 163 27.53 16.27 -14.18
N LEU A 164 27.17 17.51 -14.48
CA LEU A 164 27.36 18.66 -13.63
C LEU A 164 26.06 19.46 -13.56
N GLY A 165 26.02 20.46 -12.70
CA GLY A 165 24.87 21.29 -12.38
C GLY A 165 25.06 21.95 -11.01
N GLY A 166 24.01 21.93 -10.19
CA GLY A 166 24.00 22.61 -8.90
C GLY A 166 23.95 24.12 -9.12
N SER A 167 25.05 24.82 -8.88
CA SER A 167 25.15 26.26 -9.13
C SER A 167 26.00 26.55 -10.37
N ALA A 168 25.50 27.42 -11.25
CA ALA A 168 26.38 28.11 -12.18
C ALA A 168 27.30 29.07 -11.41
N LEU A 169 28.48 29.34 -11.93
CA LEU A 169 29.51 30.12 -11.23
C LEU A 169 29.87 31.39 -11.99
N THR A 170 30.18 32.46 -11.25
CA THR A 170 30.98 33.56 -11.80
C THR A 170 32.46 33.21 -11.69
N ALA A 171 33.26 33.73 -12.60
CA ALA A 171 34.69 33.45 -12.67
C ALA A 171 35.50 34.76 -12.64
N PRO A 172 36.66 34.79 -11.97
CA PRO A 172 37.57 35.93 -12.03
C PRO A 172 38.21 36.07 -13.42
N SER A 173 38.82 37.21 -13.71
CA SER A 173 39.51 37.43 -14.99
C SER A 173 40.68 36.45 -15.16
N GLY A 174 40.80 35.84 -16.33
CA GLY A 174 41.85 34.85 -16.64
C GLY A 174 41.51 33.42 -16.18
N ALA A 175 40.35 33.20 -15.57
CA ALA A 175 39.88 31.87 -15.22
C ALA A 175 39.36 31.09 -16.44
N THR A 176 39.50 29.76 -16.38
CA THR A 176 38.92 28.84 -17.35
C THR A 176 37.60 28.30 -16.81
N GLY A 177 36.49 28.64 -17.48
CA GLY A 177 35.16 28.10 -17.19
C GLY A 177 34.83 26.92 -18.11
N CYS A 178 34.31 25.83 -17.54
CA CYS A 178 33.93 24.61 -18.26
C CYS A 178 32.48 24.21 -17.95
N TYR A 179 31.95 23.32 -18.77
CA TYR A 179 30.62 22.70 -18.63
C TYR A 179 29.48 23.72 -18.50
N PRO A 180 29.22 24.53 -19.53
CA PRO A 180 28.31 25.65 -19.41
C PRO A 180 26.85 25.22 -19.19
N ALA A 181 26.16 25.91 -18.29
CA ALA A 181 24.72 25.94 -18.12
C ALA A 181 24.23 27.37 -18.39
N ASP A 182 23.38 27.53 -19.40
CA ASP A 182 22.79 28.82 -19.79
C ASP A 182 23.82 29.95 -19.97
N GLY A 183 24.98 29.60 -20.54
CA GLY A 183 26.08 30.54 -20.82
C GLY A 183 27.06 30.78 -19.68
N ARG A 184 26.82 30.21 -18.48
CA ARG A 184 27.73 30.30 -17.33
C ARG A 184 28.38 28.95 -17.01
N PRO A 185 29.65 28.90 -16.58
CA PRO A 185 30.31 27.64 -16.26
C PRO A 185 29.77 27.01 -14.97
N THR A 186 29.76 25.68 -14.89
CA THR A 186 29.53 24.94 -13.62
C THR A 186 30.84 24.38 -13.05
N LEU A 187 31.97 24.62 -13.72
CA LEU A 187 33.31 24.37 -13.21
C LEU A 187 34.20 25.54 -13.59
N VAL A 188 34.91 26.11 -12.62
CA VAL A 188 35.85 27.22 -12.84
C VAL A 188 37.21 26.82 -12.29
N SER A 189 38.26 27.05 -13.05
CA SER A 189 39.65 26.81 -12.62
C SER A 189 40.51 28.04 -12.91
N TYR A 190 41.32 28.47 -11.94
CA TYR A 190 42.20 29.63 -12.05
C TYR A 190 43.42 29.49 -11.15
N THR A 191 44.40 30.35 -11.37
CA THR A 191 45.59 30.43 -10.52
C THR A 191 45.44 31.60 -9.55
N ASP A 192 45.70 31.34 -8.27
CA ASP A 192 45.68 32.32 -7.19
C ASP A 192 46.98 32.18 -6.40
N GLU A 193 47.76 33.25 -6.26
CA GLU A 193 49.04 33.24 -5.51
C GLU A 193 49.98 32.04 -5.81
N GLY A 194 49.98 31.52 -7.05
CA GLY A 194 50.83 30.41 -7.48
C GLY A 194 50.28 28.99 -7.24
N ARG A 195 49.08 28.86 -6.65
CA ARG A 195 48.33 27.59 -6.53
C ARG A 195 47.16 27.55 -7.51
N THR A 196 46.72 26.35 -7.86
CA THR A 196 45.53 26.14 -8.70
C THR A 196 44.30 26.04 -7.82
N VAL A 197 43.29 26.86 -8.08
CA VAL A 197 41.97 26.81 -7.43
C VAL A 197 40.95 26.35 -8.45
N THR A 198 40.22 25.28 -8.13
CA THR A 198 39.13 24.76 -8.95
C THR A 198 37.86 24.67 -8.12
N VAL A 199 36.75 25.16 -8.66
CA VAL A 199 35.44 25.16 -8.02
C VAL A 199 34.43 24.50 -8.93
N THR A 200 33.62 23.58 -8.41
CA THR A 200 32.51 22.96 -9.13
C THR A 200 31.18 23.37 -8.51
N GLY A 201 30.15 23.53 -9.34
CA GLY A 201 28.79 23.90 -8.92
C GLY A 201 28.09 22.82 -8.09
N ASP A 202 28.49 21.57 -8.28
CA ASP A 202 28.07 20.40 -7.51
C ASP A 202 29.16 19.32 -7.52
N GLY A 203 28.96 18.27 -6.72
CA GLY A 203 29.87 17.14 -6.59
C GLY A 203 29.29 15.78 -6.97
N GLN A 204 28.10 15.72 -7.58
CA GLN A 204 27.41 14.47 -7.84
C GLN A 204 28.21 13.53 -8.74
N PHE A 205 29.01 14.06 -9.68
CA PHE A 205 29.91 13.27 -10.53
C PHE A 205 30.99 12.51 -9.72
N MET A 206 31.30 12.95 -8.50
CA MET A 206 32.31 12.31 -7.64
C MET A 206 31.70 11.25 -6.71
N SER A 207 30.37 11.14 -6.67
CA SER A 207 29.66 10.21 -5.78
C SER A 207 29.74 8.76 -6.25
N ASN A 208 29.69 7.82 -5.31
CA ASN A 208 29.68 6.38 -5.59
C ASN A 208 28.58 5.99 -6.60
N LEU A 209 27.42 6.63 -6.54
CA LEU A 209 26.29 6.36 -7.43
C LEU A 209 26.60 6.66 -8.89
N ARG A 210 27.33 7.76 -9.16
CA ARG A 210 27.42 8.34 -10.51
C ARG A 210 28.82 8.35 -11.09
N LEU A 211 29.81 7.92 -10.32
CA LEU A 211 31.22 7.91 -10.73
C LEU A 211 31.43 7.16 -12.05
N ALA A 212 30.71 6.07 -12.27
CA ALA A 212 30.82 5.23 -13.48
C ALA A 212 30.02 5.75 -14.69
N GLU A 213 29.29 6.85 -14.56
CA GLU A 213 28.49 7.44 -15.64
C GLU A 213 29.31 8.46 -16.45
N ASP A 214 29.11 8.48 -17.77
CA ASP A 214 29.78 9.41 -18.69
C ASP A 214 31.31 9.48 -18.45
N GLY A 215 31.87 10.68 -18.45
CA GLY A 215 33.25 11.00 -18.10
C GLY A 215 33.47 11.33 -16.63
N ASN A 216 32.53 11.01 -15.73
CA ASN A 216 32.56 11.45 -14.33
C ASN A 216 33.81 10.95 -13.58
N ALA A 217 34.14 9.67 -13.68
CA ALA A 217 35.36 9.11 -13.09
C ALA A 217 36.62 9.80 -13.63
N ALA A 218 36.69 10.01 -14.95
CA ALA A 218 37.84 10.67 -15.56
C ALA A 218 37.98 12.11 -15.07
N LEU A 219 36.88 12.88 -15.00
CA LEU A 219 36.89 14.24 -14.46
C LEU A 219 37.32 14.24 -12.98
N ALA A 220 36.69 13.41 -12.15
CA ALA A 220 36.97 13.35 -10.71
C ALA A 220 38.42 12.97 -10.43
N MET A 221 38.95 11.98 -11.15
CA MET A 221 40.35 11.54 -11.04
C MET A 221 41.32 12.61 -11.54
N ASN A 222 41.03 13.29 -12.66
CA ASN A 222 41.89 14.34 -13.20
C ASN A 222 41.96 15.58 -12.28
N LEU A 223 40.87 15.89 -11.57
CA LEU A 223 40.81 17.03 -10.64
C LEU A 223 41.41 16.68 -9.28
N ALA A 224 40.96 15.60 -8.65
CA ALA A 224 41.37 15.22 -7.30
C ALA A 224 42.74 14.51 -7.25
N GLY A 225 43.16 13.92 -8.37
CA GLY A 225 44.46 13.24 -8.53
C GLY A 225 45.49 14.07 -9.29
N ALA A 226 45.31 15.39 -9.40
CA ALA A 226 46.28 16.28 -10.06
C ALA A 226 47.65 16.30 -9.35
N ARG A 227 47.67 15.92 -8.07
CA ARG A 227 48.83 15.90 -7.18
C ARG A 227 49.00 14.51 -6.56
N PRO A 228 50.21 14.12 -6.12
CA PRO A 228 50.46 12.80 -5.51
C PRO A 228 49.78 12.60 -4.15
N ALA A 229 49.33 13.66 -3.49
CA ALA A 229 48.59 13.58 -2.23
C ALA A 229 47.31 14.42 -2.26
N LEU A 230 46.23 13.88 -1.69
CA LEU A 230 44.91 14.49 -1.55
C LEU A 230 44.51 14.52 -0.07
N VAL A 231 44.31 15.72 0.45
CA VAL A 231 43.69 15.97 1.76
C VAL A 231 42.22 16.26 1.51
N TRP A 232 41.32 15.44 2.05
CA TRP A 232 39.89 15.53 1.79
C TRP A 232 39.17 15.96 3.08
N LEU A 233 38.75 17.22 3.14
CA LEU A 233 38.00 17.79 4.26
C LEU A 233 36.51 17.50 4.13
N VAL A 234 35.97 16.84 5.15
CA VAL A 234 34.56 16.45 5.25
C VAL A 234 33.98 16.91 6.59
N ALA A 235 32.65 17.01 6.68
CA ALA A 235 31.99 17.31 7.94
C ALA A 235 32.27 16.23 9.01
N PRO A 236 32.59 16.63 10.26
CA PRO A 236 32.74 15.68 11.35
C PRO A 236 31.38 15.01 11.67
N GLU A 237 31.40 13.81 12.24
CA GLU A 237 30.14 13.11 12.57
C GLU A 237 29.26 13.88 13.57
N THR A 238 29.86 14.81 14.32
CA THR A 238 29.17 15.69 15.27
C THR A 238 28.45 16.87 14.60
N ALA A 239 28.89 17.31 13.42
CA ALA A 239 28.30 18.46 12.71
C ALA A 239 26.88 18.20 12.21
N ALA A 240 26.51 16.95 11.95
CA ALA A 240 25.15 16.57 11.56
C ALA A 240 24.07 16.93 12.61
N ARG A 241 24.47 17.33 13.83
CA ARG A 241 23.57 17.82 14.90
C ARG A 241 23.50 19.35 15.03
N ALA A 242 24.31 20.09 14.27
CA ALA A 242 24.54 21.53 14.46
C ALA A 242 24.02 22.42 13.32
N SER A 243 23.16 21.91 12.43
CA SER A 243 22.43 22.78 11.49
C SER A 243 21.23 23.41 12.22
N GLY A 244 21.41 24.67 12.64
CA GLY A 244 20.37 25.49 13.24
C GLY A 244 19.17 25.74 12.31
N GLU A 245 18.01 25.91 12.93
CA GLU A 245 16.75 26.45 12.38
C GLU A 245 16.31 25.93 11.00
N GLN A 246 16.27 24.61 10.81
CA GLN A 246 15.36 24.04 9.82
C GLN A 246 13.93 24.25 10.30
N GLY A 247 13.13 24.98 9.53
CA GLY A 247 11.71 25.14 9.81
C GLY A 247 11.04 23.77 9.94
N PHE A 248 10.00 23.65 10.77
CA PHE A 248 9.27 22.38 10.99
C PHE A 248 8.93 21.61 9.70
N TYR A 249 8.77 22.33 8.58
CA TYR A 249 8.47 21.77 7.26
C TYR A 249 9.67 21.20 6.50
N ASP A 250 10.92 21.57 6.82
CA ASP A 250 12.15 21.00 6.22
C ASP A 250 12.55 19.66 6.86
N LEU A 251 12.07 19.43 8.08
CA LEU A 251 12.18 18.13 8.76
C LEU A 251 11.23 17.07 8.18
N ILE A 252 10.30 17.49 7.30
CA ILE A 252 9.33 16.59 6.68
C ILE A 252 9.98 16.00 5.41
N PRO A 253 10.23 14.67 5.37
CA PRO A 253 10.80 14.03 4.19
C PRO A 253 9.96 14.33 2.94
N GLY A 254 10.61 14.55 1.80
CA GLY A 254 9.91 14.88 0.54
C GLY A 254 8.81 13.88 0.14
N GLY A 255 8.90 12.63 0.60
CA GLY A 255 7.87 11.60 0.44
C GLY A 255 6.54 11.88 1.15
N VAL A 256 6.52 12.68 2.23
CA VAL A 256 5.29 12.99 2.98
C VAL A 256 4.33 13.83 2.14
N ARG A 257 4.83 14.72 1.26
CA ARG A 257 3.97 15.46 0.31
C ARG A 257 3.19 14.49 -0.59
N TRP A 258 3.85 13.45 -1.08
CA TRP A 258 3.21 12.41 -1.89
C TRP A 258 2.23 11.57 -1.08
N ALA A 259 2.55 11.25 0.19
CA ALA A 259 1.62 10.56 1.08
C ALA A 259 0.33 11.36 1.34
N VAL A 260 0.44 12.68 1.54
CA VAL A 260 -0.72 13.58 1.72
C VAL A 260 -1.59 13.64 0.46
N VAL A 261 -0.97 13.74 -0.72
CA VAL A 261 -1.69 13.73 -2.00
C VAL A 261 -2.43 12.40 -2.20
N GLN A 262 -1.79 11.27 -1.92
CA GLN A 262 -2.44 9.95 -2.00
C GLN A 262 -3.60 9.81 -1.01
N LEU A 263 -3.44 10.30 0.21
CA LEU A 263 -4.50 10.32 1.21
C LEU A 263 -5.70 11.16 0.72
N ALA A 264 -5.45 12.34 0.15
CA ALA A 264 -6.49 13.21 -0.39
C ALA A 264 -7.26 12.54 -1.54
N VAL A 265 -6.55 11.87 -2.46
CA VAL A 265 -7.18 11.10 -3.55
C VAL A 265 -8.02 9.94 -3.00
N ALA A 266 -7.51 9.22 -1.99
CA ALA A 266 -8.24 8.11 -1.36
C ALA A 266 -9.53 8.59 -0.69
N VAL A 267 -9.48 9.70 0.05
CA VAL A 267 -10.66 10.33 0.67
C VAL A 267 -11.66 10.77 -0.39
N LEU A 268 -11.20 11.38 -1.49
CA LEU A 268 -12.07 11.81 -2.59
C LEU A 268 -12.79 10.63 -3.24
N LEU A 269 -12.06 9.56 -3.55
CA LEU A 269 -12.64 8.33 -4.10
C LEU A 269 -13.66 7.70 -3.14
N LEU A 270 -13.36 7.69 -1.84
CA LEU A 270 -14.28 7.19 -0.82
C LEU A 270 -15.54 8.06 -0.73
N ALA A 271 -15.40 9.38 -0.79
CA ALA A 271 -16.51 10.33 -0.80
C ALA A 271 -17.39 10.15 -2.05
N LEU A 272 -16.79 9.98 -3.23
CA LEU A 272 -17.51 9.72 -4.47
C LEU A 272 -18.22 8.36 -4.44
N TRP A 273 -17.56 7.32 -3.95
CA TRP A 273 -18.15 5.99 -3.81
C TRP A 273 -19.35 6.00 -2.85
N ARG A 274 -19.18 6.62 -1.67
CA ARG A 274 -20.24 6.68 -0.65
C ARG A 274 -21.34 7.68 -0.99
N GLY A 275 -21.03 8.69 -1.81
CA GLY A 275 -21.97 9.69 -2.32
C GLY A 275 -22.89 9.19 -3.41
N ARG A 276 -22.58 8.05 -4.06
CA ARG A 276 -23.48 7.40 -5.02
C ARG A 276 -24.67 6.76 -4.30
N ARG A 277 -25.74 7.54 -4.10
CA ARG A 277 -27.05 7.03 -3.65
C ARG A 277 -27.58 6.03 -4.69
N LEU A 278 -27.58 4.75 -4.34
CA LEU A 278 -28.44 3.77 -5.01
C LEU A 278 -29.88 4.08 -4.57
N GLY A 279 -30.76 4.36 -5.54
CA GLY A 279 -32.14 4.81 -5.30
C GLY A 279 -32.98 3.82 -4.47
N PRO A 280 -34.19 4.23 -4.04
CA PRO A 280 -35.02 3.41 -3.16
C PRO A 280 -35.33 2.05 -3.79
N VAL A 281 -35.18 1.00 -2.99
CA VAL A 281 -35.52 -0.37 -3.39
C VAL A 281 -37.02 -0.44 -3.60
N VAL A 282 -37.45 -0.70 -4.84
CA VAL A 282 -38.86 -0.84 -5.20
C VAL A 282 -39.43 -2.04 -4.44
N ALA A 283 -40.26 -1.79 -3.44
CA ALA A 283 -41.00 -2.82 -2.74
C ALA A 283 -42.19 -3.26 -3.61
N GLU A 284 -42.08 -4.44 -4.21
CA GLU A 284 -43.16 -5.06 -4.97
C GLU A 284 -44.33 -5.43 -4.04
N ARG A 285 -45.57 -5.09 -4.40
CA ARG A 285 -46.77 -5.36 -3.58
C ARG A 285 -47.16 -6.83 -3.68
N LEU A 286 -47.19 -7.55 -2.55
CA LEU A 286 -47.73 -8.91 -2.47
C LEU A 286 -49.27 -8.92 -2.56
N PRO A 287 -49.89 -9.84 -3.32
CA PRO A 287 -51.33 -9.88 -3.51
C PRO A 287 -52.05 -10.65 -2.38
N VAL A 288 -53.11 -10.01 -1.85
CA VAL A 288 -54.33 -10.52 -1.16
C VAL A 288 -54.23 -11.80 -0.29
N VAL A 289 -54.58 -11.64 0.99
CA VAL A 289 -54.79 -12.74 1.94
C VAL A 289 -56.07 -13.51 1.60
N VAL A 290 -55.95 -14.76 1.14
CA VAL A 290 -57.09 -15.67 0.91
C VAL A 290 -57.38 -16.46 2.19
N ARG A 291 -58.65 -16.58 2.58
CA ARG A 291 -59.07 -17.30 3.80
C ARG A 291 -58.88 -18.81 3.60
N ALA A 292 -58.32 -19.50 4.58
CA ALA A 292 -57.98 -20.94 4.48
C ALA A 292 -59.16 -21.84 4.06
N ALA A 293 -60.40 -21.47 4.44
CA ALA A 293 -61.62 -22.19 4.04
C ALA A 293 -61.86 -22.18 2.53
N GLU A 294 -61.56 -21.07 1.83
CA GLU A 294 -61.77 -20.95 0.38
C GLU A 294 -60.82 -21.87 -0.40
N THR A 295 -59.58 -22.06 0.09
CA THR A 295 -58.60 -22.97 -0.53
C THR A 295 -59.02 -24.43 -0.39
N VAL A 296 -59.56 -24.82 0.78
CA VAL A 296 -60.03 -26.20 1.02
C VAL A 296 -61.26 -26.50 0.17
N GLU A 297 -62.22 -25.58 0.12
CA GLU A 297 -63.43 -25.76 -0.70
C GLU A 297 -63.10 -25.76 -2.20
N GLY A 298 -62.25 -24.83 -2.66
CA GLY A 298 -61.79 -24.78 -4.04
C GLY A 298 -61.09 -26.07 -4.47
N ARG A 299 -60.21 -26.62 -3.62
CA ARG A 299 -59.52 -27.88 -3.90
C ARG A 299 -60.46 -29.09 -3.87
N GLY A 300 -61.42 -29.11 -2.95
CA GLY A 300 -62.46 -30.13 -2.89
C GLY A 300 -63.34 -30.15 -4.14
N ARG A 301 -63.81 -28.97 -4.60
CA ARG A 301 -64.57 -28.82 -5.85
C ARG A 301 -63.76 -29.28 -7.06
N LEU A 302 -62.45 -28.99 -7.09
CA LEU A 302 -61.56 -29.43 -8.17
C LEU A 302 -61.43 -30.96 -8.22
N TYR A 303 -61.23 -31.62 -7.08
CA TYR A 303 -61.14 -33.09 -7.02
C TYR A 303 -62.46 -33.75 -7.41
N ARG A 304 -63.60 -33.18 -7.01
CA ARG A 304 -64.93 -33.65 -7.42
C ARG A 304 -65.16 -33.49 -8.92
N ALA A 305 -64.88 -32.31 -9.48
CA ALA A 305 -65.06 -32.01 -10.90
C ALA A 305 -64.24 -32.95 -11.80
N ARG A 306 -63.06 -33.37 -11.35
CA ARG A 306 -62.18 -34.30 -12.07
C ARG A 306 -62.38 -35.77 -11.68
N ARG A 307 -63.37 -36.07 -10.83
CA ARG A 307 -63.65 -37.43 -10.29
C ARG A 307 -62.38 -38.11 -9.74
N ALA A 308 -61.45 -37.33 -9.17
CA ALA A 308 -60.14 -37.79 -8.69
C ALA A 308 -60.22 -38.40 -7.28
N ARG A 309 -61.00 -39.48 -7.15
CA ARG A 309 -61.32 -40.15 -5.87
C ARG A 309 -60.10 -40.83 -5.26
N ASP A 310 -59.25 -41.38 -6.11
CA ASP A 310 -57.95 -41.96 -5.78
C ASP A 310 -57.06 -40.95 -5.05
N ARG A 311 -56.89 -39.75 -5.61
CA ARG A 311 -56.07 -38.69 -5.02
C ARG A 311 -56.68 -38.12 -3.74
N ALA A 312 -58.01 -38.00 -3.69
CA ALA A 312 -58.71 -37.57 -2.48
C ALA A 312 -58.53 -38.58 -1.34
N ALA A 313 -58.66 -39.88 -1.62
CA ALA A 313 -58.46 -40.95 -0.63
C ALA A 313 -57.01 -40.97 -0.11
N VAL A 314 -56.02 -40.85 -0.99
CA VAL A 314 -54.61 -40.76 -0.58
C VAL A 314 -54.37 -39.53 0.30
N ALA A 315 -54.87 -38.36 -0.08
CA ALA A 315 -54.71 -37.15 0.73
C ALA A 315 -55.34 -37.28 2.13
N LEU A 316 -56.54 -37.86 2.22
CA LEU A 316 -57.20 -38.13 3.51
C LEU A 316 -56.37 -39.10 4.36
N ARG A 317 -55.94 -40.23 3.79
CA ARG A 317 -55.13 -41.26 4.46
C ARG A 317 -53.80 -40.70 4.96
N THR A 318 -53.05 -39.99 4.11
CA THR A 318 -51.78 -39.37 4.49
C THR A 318 -51.99 -38.37 5.63
N SER A 319 -52.98 -37.49 5.52
CA SER A 319 -53.25 -36.50 6.56
C SER A 319 -53.67 -37.14 7.90
N PHE A 320 -54.42 -38.24 7.85
CA PHE A 320 -54.80 -39.00 9.04
C PHE A 320 -53.58 -39.65 9.70
N VAL A 321 -52.74 -40.33 8.91
CA VAL A 321 -51.50 -40.97 9.41
C VAL A 321 -50.57 -39.94 10.04
N ASP A 322 -50.39 -38.77 9.41
CA ASP A 322 -49.55 -37.69 9.93
C ASP A 322 -50.05 -37.16 11.28
N ARG A 323 -51.37 -37.11 11.50
CA ARG A 323 -51.97 -36.65 12.77
C ARG A 323 -51.97 -37.71 13.86
N VAL A 324 -52.10 -38.98 13.52
CA VAL A 324 -52.27 -40.08 14.49
C VAL A 324 -50.92 -40.71 14.89
N THR A 325 -49.95 -40.80 13.97
CA THR A 325 -48.64 -41.43 14.23
C THR A 325 -47.92 -40.83 15.44
N PRO A 326 -47.82 -39.49 15.61
CA PRO A 326 -47.17 -38.91 16.79
C PRO A 326 -47.89 -39.23 18.11
N ARG A 327 -49.21 -39.42 18.09
CA ARG A 327 -50.01 -39.73 19.29
C ARG A 327 -49.86 -41.17 19.75
N LEU A 328 -49.51 -42.08 18.84
CA LEU A 328 -49.26 -43.48 19.15
C LEU A 328 -47.80 -43.74 19.55
N GLY A 329 -46.95 -42.70 19.64
CA GLY A 329 -45.53 -42.84 19.98
C GLY A 329 -44.69 -43.55 18.92
N LEU A 330 -45.22 -43.69 17.69
CA LEU A 330 -44.54 -44.37 16.60
C LEU A 330 -43.59 -43.42 15.86
N PRO A 331 -42.40 -43.89 15.41
CA PRO A 331 -41.57 -43.14 14.46
C PRO A 331 -42.32 -42.88 13.15
N SER A 332 -42.07 -41.74 12.50
CA SER A 332 -42.68 -41.41 11.20
C SER A 332 -42.40 -42.47 10.13
N ALA A 333 -41.22 -43.11 10.20
CA ALA A 333 -40.78 -44.20 9.34
C ALA A 333 -41.33 -45.60 9.71
N ALA A 334 -42.23 -45.71 10.71
CA ALA A 334 -42.84 -46.99 11.05
C ALA A 334 -43.59 -47.58 9.85
N GLY A 335 -43.42 -48.88 9.63
CA GLY A 335 -44.00 -49.61 8.50
C GLY A 335 -45.54 -49.65 8.54
N PRO A 336 -46.20 -49.95 7.41
CA PRO A 336 -47.65 -50.03 7.31
C PRO A 336 -48.29 -50.95 8.36
N ASP A 337 -47.72 -52.14 8.59
CA ASP A 337 -48.27 -53.14 9.51
C ASP A 337 -48.21 -52.67 10.98
N ALA A 338 -47.09 -52.06 11.39
CA ALA A 338 -46.93 -51.50 12.73
C ALA A 338 -47.93 -50.36 13.01
N LYS A 339 -48.22 -49.53 12.00
CA LYS A 339 -49.23 -48.47 12.11
C LYS A 339 -50.64 -49.06 12.22
N VAL A 340 -50.97 -50.09 11.45
CA VAL A 340 -52.28 -50.75 11.51
C VAL A 340 -52.48 -51.46 12.85
N GLU A 341 -51.45 -52.14 13.36
CA GLU A 341 -51.48 -52.84 14.65
C GLU A 341 -51.70 -51.87 15.81
N ALA A 342 -50.92 -50.80 15.90
CA ALA A 342 -51.06 -49.80 16.96
C ALA A 342 -52.42 -49.10 16.94
N ILE A 343 -52.97 -48.81 15.75
CA ILE A 343 -54.31 -48.20 15.64
C ILE A 343 -55.40 -49.21 16.03
N ALA A 344 -55.30 -50.46 15.59
CA ALA A 344 -56.27 -51.50 15.90
C ALA A 344 -56.33 -51.80 17.42
N GLU A 345 -55.17 -51.91 18.08
CA GLU A 345 -55.08 -52.10 19.52
C GLU A 345 -55.67 -50.92 20.29
N ARG A 346 -55.37 -49.68 19.87
CA ARG A 346 -55.83 -48.47 20.56
C ARG A 346 -57.33 -48.20 20.39
N THR A 347 -57.90 -48.58 19.25
CA THR A 347 -59.33 -48.32 18.91
C THR A 347 -60.25 -49.52 19.14
N GLY A 348 -59.69 -50.71 19.45
CA GLY A 348 -60.46 -51.95 19.58
C GLY A 348 -61.08 -52.44 18.26
N GLN A 349 -60.62 -51.93 17.11
CA GLN A 349 -61.13 -52.28 15.79
C GLN A 349 -60.40 -53.50 15.20
N ALA A 350 -61.09 -54.24 14.32
CA ALA A 350 -60.47 -55.37 13.62
C ALA A 350 -59.33 -54.89 12.71
N ARG A 351 -58.14 -55.50 12.84
CA ARG A 351 -56.92 -55.19 12.06
C ARG A 351 -57.17 -55.13 10.55
N LEU A 352 -58.00 -56.04 10.04
CA LEU A 352 -58.38 -56.11 8.62
C LEU A 352 -59.12 -54.84 8.15
N HIS A 353 -60.02 -54.29 8.97
CA HIS A 353 -60.79 -53.08 8.61
C HIS A 353 -59.92 -51.82 8.63
N VAL A 354 -59.02 -51.71 9.62
CA VAL A 354 -58.06 -50.60 9.69
C VAL A 354 -57.05 -50.66 8.52
N GLY A 355 -56.55 -51.86 8.21
CA GLY A 355 -55.66 -52.08 7.07
C GLY A 355 -56.31 -51.74 5.73
N ALA A 356 -57.55 -52.17 5.51
CA ALA A 356 -58.32 -51.84 4.31
C ALA A 356 -58.60 -50.33 4.20
N ALA A 357 -58.88 -49.64 5.31
CA ALA A 357 -59.11 -48.21 5.30
C ALA A 357 -57.85 -47.40 4.96
N LEU A 358 -56.69 -47.77 5.50
CA LEU A 358 -55.43 -47.02 5.34
C LEU A 358 -54.67 -47.37 4.06
N TYR A 359 -54.63 -48.64 3.68
CA TYR A 359 -53.79 -49.15 2.60
C TYR A 359 -54.57 -49.96 1.55
N GLY A 360 -55.90 -50.02 1.65
CA GLY A 360 -56.73 -50.71 0.68
C GLY A 360 -56.89 -49.98 -0.66
N PRO A 361 -57.57 -50.60 -1.64
CA PRO A 361 -57.82 -50.01 -2.95
C PRO A 361 -58.57 -48.67 -2.85
N PRO A 362 -58.51 -47.82 -3.89
CA PRO A 362 -59.25 -46.57 -3.93
C PRO A 362 -60.77 -46.81 -3.91
N PRO A 363 -61.58 -45.91 -3.33
CA PRO A 363 -63.03 -46.04 -3.33
C PRO A 363 -63.61 -46.07 -4.75
N ALA A 364 -64.57 -46.97 -5.00
CA ALA A 364 -65.19 -47.13 -6.31
C ALA A 364 -66.08 -45.92 -6.70
N ASP A 365 -66.75 -45.30 -5.73
CA ASP A 365 -67.70 -44.22 -5.91
C ASP A 365 -67.55 -43.09 -4.87
N GLU A 366 -68.33 -42.02 -5.04
CA GLU A 366 -68.31 -40.87 -4.11
C GLU A 366 -68.82 -41.27 -2.72
N ALA A 367 -69.80 -42.18 -2.64
CA ALA A 367 -70.33 -42.69 -1.39
C ALA A 367 -69.25 -43.44 -0.59
N GLY A 368 -68.44 -44.27 -1.26
CA GLY A 368 -67.30 -44.97 -0.65
C GLY A 368 -66.21 -44.01 -0.16
N LEU A 369 -65.95 -42.90 -0.85
CA LEU A 369 -65.00 -41.89 -0.40
C LEU A 369 -65.50 -41.15 0.86
N VAL A 370 -66.79 -40.82 0.92
CA VAL A 370 -67.41 -40.20 2.11
C VAL A 370 -67.42 -41.18 3.28
N ALA A 371 -67.73 -42.45 3.04
CA ALA A 371 -67.66 -43.50 4.05
C ALA A 371 -66.23 -43.68 4.59
N LEU A 372 -65.23 -43.66 3.71
CA LEU A 372 -63.81 -43.69 4.11
C LEU A 372 -63.43 -42.49 4.98
N ALA A 373 -63.82 -41.27 4.58
CA ALA A 373 -63.56 -40.07 5.35
C ALA A 373 -64.19 -40.13 6.76
N ALA A 374 -65.46 -40.54 6.83
CA ALA A 374 -66.18 -40.70 8.09
C ALA A 374 -65.55 -41.76 9.00
N TYR A 375 -65.08 -42.87 8.42
CA TYR A 375 -64.38 -43.93 9.17
C TYR A 375 -63.02 -43.45 9.71
N LEU A 376 -62.24 -42.73 8.90
CA LEU A 376 -60.97 -42.14 9.36
C LEU A 376 -61.18 -41.10 10.47
N ASP A 377 -62.21 -40.25 10.38
CA ASP A 377 -62.55 -39.31 11.44
C ASP A 377 -63.01 -40.01 12.73
N MET A 378 -63.74 -41.13 12.60
CA MET A 378 -64.14 -41.97 13.73
C MET A 378 -62.93 -42.59 14.44
N LEU A 379 -61.99 -43.17 13.69
CA LEU A 379 -60.73 -43.67 14.23
C LEU A 379 -59.91 -42.54 14.88
N GLU A 380 -59.85 -41.34 14.27
CA GLU A 380 -59.08 -40.22 14.82
C GLU A 380 -59.66 -39.76 16.16
N ARG A 381 -60.99 -39.73 16.30
CA ARG A 381 -61.65 -39.42 17.58
C ARG A 381 -61.38 -40.50 18.62
N GLN A 382 -61.52 -41.78 18.28
CA GLN A 382 -61.25 -42.87 19.21
C GLN A 382 -59.82 -42.85 19.75
N VAL A 383 -58.82 -42.57 18.90
CA VAL A 383 -57.42 -42.44 19.34
C VAL A 383 -57.19 -41.21 20.24
N LYS A 384 -57.99 -40.13 20.07
CA LYS A 384 -57.91 -38.94 20.94
C LYS A 384 -58.56 -39.17 22.31
N GLU A 385 -59.59 -40.00 22.37
CA GLU A 385 -60.40 -40.22 23.58
C GLU A 385 -59.91 -41.40 24.43
N SER A 386 -59.26 -42.39 23.81
CA SER A 386 -58.53 -43.47 24.49
C SER A 386 -57.26 -42.96 25.15
#